data_AF-A0A504JBB0-F1
#
_entry.id   AF-A0A504JBB0-F1
#
_cell.length_a   1.000
_cell.length_b   1.000
_cell.length_c   1.000
_cell.angle_alpha   90.00
_cell.angle_beta   90.00
_cell.angle_gamma   90.00
#
_symmetry.space_group_name_H-M   'P 1'
#
loop_
_entity.id
_entity.type
_entity.pdbx_description
1 polymer ?
#
loop_
_entity_poly.entity_id
_entity_poly.type
_entity_poly.pdbx_seq_one_letter_code
_entity_poly.pdbx_strand_id
1 'polypeptide(L)'
;MEYTHIRYSEFIKGKKCLYPSTLPVHIREKIRVFRTQLEDYEKHLKNNDIHHHCYQALKALDISIEKAIREHLVQKVAAKANTDIQICKALLHIGWTHKIWKQELVAMGMQHPLSCHTLIIGKYKLTCANDTLPVYDLIPLGTSLRKISIKEAMIIKATQTDTIQRLNPS
;
A
#
# COMPACT_ATOMS: atom_id res chain seq x y z
N MET A 1 0.70 17.50 21.09
CA MET A 1 0.38 16.39 20.16
C MET A 1 1.69 15.73 19.77
N GLU A 2 1.88 14.44 20.01
CA GLU A 2 3.11 13.74 19.59
C GLU A 2 3.00 13.32 18.11
N TYR A 3 4.11 13.41 17.37
CA TYR A 3 4.18 12.91 16.00
C TYR A 3 4.63 11.44 16.02
N THR A 4 3.68 10.53 16.21
CA THR A 4 3.98 9.12 16.53
C THR A 4 4.23 8.22 15.32
N HIS A 5 3.79 8.62 14.12
CA HIS A 5 3.85 7.77 12.92
C HIS A 5 4.43 8.52 11.71
N ILE A 6 5.63 8.11 11.29
CA ILE A 6 6.30 8.64 10.09
C ILE A 6 5.98 7.73 8.90
N ARG A 7 5.07 8.19 8.03
CA ARG A 7 4.52 7.40 6.92
C ARG A 7 5.57 6.95 5.93
N TYR A 8 6.47 7.85 5.50
CA TYR A 8 7.49 7.45 4.51
C TYR A 8 8.45 6.40 5.07
N SER A 9 8.73 6.45 6.38
CA SER A 9 9.62 5.50 7.05
C SER A 9 8.94 4.12 7.16
N GLU A 10 7.66 4.09 7.53
CA GLU A 10 6.84 2.87 7.51
C GLU A 10 6.71 2.32 6.09
N PHE A 11 6.58 3.19 5.09
CA PHE A 11 6.58 2.77 3.69
C PHE A 11 7.90 2.12 3.32
N ILE A 12 9.06 2.73 3.57
CA ILE A 12 10.37 2.13 3.24
C ILE A 12 10.57 0.79 3.96
N LYS A 13 10.10 0.69 5.22
CA LYS A 13 10.22 -0.53 6.03
C LYS A 13 9.63 -1.74 5.29
N GLY A 14 10.47 -2.75 5.06
CA GLY A 14 10.08 -3.98 4.37
C GLY A 14 10.31 -4.00 2.84
N LYS A 15 10.76 -2.90 2.21
CA LYS A 15 11.17 -2.93 0.80
C LYS A 15 12.65 -3.30 0.69
N LYS A 16 12.95 -4.38 -0.03
CA LYS A 16 14.29 -4.96 -0.12
C LYS A 16 15.30 -4.06 -0.83
N CYS A 17 14.82 -3.17 -1.70
CA CYS A 17 15.66 -2.35 -2.58
C CYS A 17 15.64 -0.85 -2.26
N LEU A 18 15.02 -0.46 -1.14
CA LEU A 18 14.97 0.94 -0.70
C LEU A 18 15.77 1.10 0.58
N TYR A 19 16.98 1.63 0.43
CA TYR A 19 17.77 2.16 1.53
C TYR A 19 17.77 3.69 1.40
N PRO A 20 17.82 4.46 2.50
CA PRO A 20 17.89 5.91 2.43
C PRO A 20 19.02 6.42 1.51
N SER A 21 20.15 5.70 1.46
CA SER A 21 21.30 6.01 0.59
C SER A 21 21.05 5.78 -0.90
N THR A 22 20.12 4.90 -1.28
CA THR A 22 19.82 4.57 -2.68
C THR A 22 18.72 5.43 -3.29
N LEU A 23 18.08 6.31 -2.49
CA LEU A 23 17.09 7.26 -2.96
C LEU A 23 17.73 8.41 -3.74
N PRO A 24 17.05 8.99 -4.77
CA PRO A 24 17.52 10.19 -5.45
C PRO A 24 17.82 11.37 -4.51
N VAL A 25 18.77 12.22 -4.90
CA VAL A 25 19.22 13.40 -4.13
C VAL A 25 18.05 14.24 -3.63
N HIS A 26 17.08 14.56 -4.50
CA HIS A 26 15.94 15.39 -4.15
C HIS A 26 15.02 14.77 -3.09
N ILE A 27 14.89 13.44 -3.03
CA ILE A 27 14.11 12.75 -1.98
C ILE A 27 14.87 12.77 -0.66
N ARG A 28 16.19 12.52 -0.70
CA ARG A 28 17.04 12.59 0.49
C ARG A 28 17.03 13.98 1.10
N GLU A 29 17.00 15.02 0.27
CA GLU A 29 16.90 16.40 0.73
C GLU A 29 15.55 16.68 1.42
N LYS A 30 14.43 16.20 0.88
CA LYS A 30 13.13 16.29 1.58
C LYS A 30 13.15 15.56 2.94
N ILE A 31 13.77 14.38 3.00
CA ILE A 31 13.94 13.64 4.26
C ILE A 31 14.78 14.45 5.26
N ARG A 32 15.86 15.08 4.80
CA ARG A 32 16.71 15.94 5.64
C ARG A 32 15.90 17.08 6.24
N VAL A 33 15.16 17.82 5.41
CA VAL A 33 14.29 18.92 5.86
C VAL A 33 13.24 18.44 6.86
N PHE A 34 12.62 17.28 6.61
CA PHE A 34 11.65 16.69 7.54
C PHE A 34 12.27 16.39 8.90
N ARG A 35 13.47 15.80 8.93
CA ARG A 35 14.17 15.49 10.18
C ARG A 35 14.48 16.75 10.98
N THR A 36 14.99 17.80 10.32
CA THR A 36 15.23 19.10 10.98
C THR A 36 13.94 19.68 11.56
N GLN A 37 12.86 19.72 10.79
CA GLN A 37 11.57 20.24 11.28
C GLN A 37 10.98 19.39 12.41
N LEU A 38 11.18 18.07 12.38
CA LEU A 38 10.70 17.17 13.42
C LEU A 38 11.45 17.41 14.73
N GLU A 39 12.78 17.54 14.66
CA GLU A 39 13.60 17.88 15.83
C GLU A 39 13.23 19.23 16.43
N ASP A 40 12.99 20.24 15.60
CA ASP A 40 12.56 21.56 16.06
C ASP A 40 11.18 21.49 16.73
N TYR A 41 10.25 20.76 16.14
CA TYR A 41 8.92 20.54 16.70
C TYR A 41 8.97 19.81 18.06
N GLU A 42 9.78 18.77 18.19
CA GLU A 42 9.98 18.02 19.44
C GLU A 42 10.64 18.90 20.52
N LYS A 43 11.55 19.80 20.16
CA LYS A 43 12.19 20.74 21.11
C LYS A 43 11.26 21.85 21.59
N HIS A 44 10.28 22.24 20.79
CA HIS A 44 9.41 23.41 21.05
C HIS A 44 7.97 23.04 21.48
N LEU A 45 7.77 21.86 22.08
CA LEU A 45 6.50 21.24 22.55
C LEU A 45 5.56 22.08 23.46
N LYS A 46 5.85 23.35 23.77
CA LYS A 46 5.15 24.15 24.81
C LYS A 46 4.18 25.23 24.33
N ASN A 47 4.10 25.58 23.04
CA ASN A 47 3.21 26.65 22.53
C ASN A 47 2.11 26.11 21.58
N ASN A 48 0.85 26.08 22.03
CA ASN A 48 -0.24 25.32 21.39
C ASN A 48 -0.65 25.73 19.96
N ASP A 49 -0.69 27.02 19.61
CA ASP A 49 -1.19 27.45 18.28
C ASP A 49 -0.16 27.32 17.16
N ILE A 50 1.09 27.72 17.42
CA ILE A 50 2.24 27.50 16.50
C ILE A 50 2.41 26.00 16.24
N HIS A 51 2.17 25.20 17.27
CA HIS A 51 2.30 23.75 17.22
C HIS A 51 1.26 23.07 16.31
N HIS A 52 0.07 23.64 16.10
CA HIS A 52 -0.87 23.10 15.11
C HIS A 52 -0.37 23.31 13.67
N HIS A 53 0.09 24.51 13.34
CA HIS A 53 0.63 24.82 12.01
C HIS A 53 1.90 24.02 11.70
N CYS A 54 2.83 23.91 12.65
CA CYS A 54 4.04 23.09 12.52
C CYS A 54 3.69 21.61 12.33
N TYR A 55 2.69 21.09 13.05
CA TYR A 55 2.23 19.71 12.88
C TYR A 55 1.66 19.47 11.47
N GLN A 56 0.81 20.37 10.96
CA GLN A 56 0.26 20.23 9.61
C GLN A 56 1.35 20.31 8.53
N ALA A 57 2.35 21.19 8.71
CA ALA A 57 3.49 21.29 7.81
C ALA A 57 4.31 19.99 7.80
N LEU A 58 4.63 19.43 8.97
CA LEU A 58 5.30 18.14 9.11
C LEU A 58 4.53 17.00 8.43
N LYS A 59 3.23 16.94 8.67
CA LYS A 59 2.35 15.94 8.07
C LYS A 59 2.30 16.06 6.54
N ALA A 60 2.21 17.28 6.01
CA ALA A 60 2.24 17.52 4.57
C ALA A 60 3.59 17.10 3.95
N LEU A 61 4.68 17.37 4.65
CA LEU A 61 6.03 16.98 4.21
C LEU A 61 6.23 15.46 4.23
N ASP A 62 5.77 14.76 5.25
CA ASP A 62 5.79 13.29 5.34
C ASP A 62 5.05 12.65 4.15
N ILE A 63 3.83 13.12 3.86
CA ILE A 63 3.05 12.68 2.69
C ILE A 63 3.80 12.97 1.37
N SER A 64 4.42 14.15 1.26
CA SER A 64 5.19 14.54 0.08
C SER A 64 6.42 13.66 -0.14
N ILE A 65 7.07 13.20 0.94
CA ILE A 65 8.20 12.26 0.87
C ILE A 65 7.71 10.89 0.43
N GLU A 66 6.64 10.35 1.05
CA GLU A 66 6.07 9.05 0.65
C GLU A 66 5.70 9.06 -0.84
N LYS A 67 5.03 10.12 -1.30
CA LYS A 67 4.65 10.29 -2.71
C LYS A 67 5.87 10.27 -3.64
N ALA A 68 6.92 11.04 -3.31
CA ALA A 68 8.13 11.09 -4.13
C ALA A 68 8.84 9.72 -4.20
N ILE A 69 8.87 8.96 -3.10
CA ILE A 69 9.45 7.60 -3.08
C ILE A 69 8.64 6.67 -4.00
N ARG A 70 7.30 6.71 -3.90
CA ARG A 70 6.41 5.91 -4.75
C ARG A 70 6.59 6.24 -6.23
N GLU A 71 6.63 7.51 -6.59
CA GLU A 71 6.87 7.97 -7.97
C GLU A 71 8.23 7.46 -8.49
N HIS A 72 9.28 7.53 -7.68
CA HIS A 72 10.58 6.99 -8.04
C HIS A 72 10.55 5.46 -8.28
N LEU A 73 9.83 4.72 -7.43
CA LEU A 73 9.66 3.28 -7.62
C LEU A 73 8.88 2.95 -8.89
N VAL A 74 7.80 3.68 -9.17
CA VAL A 74 7.01 3.55 -10.41
C VAL A 74 7.91 3.71 -11.63
N GLN A 75 8.70 4.78 -11.69
CA GLN A 75 9.65 5.02 -12.79
C GLN A 75 10.68 3.88 -12.92
N LYS A 76 11.20 3.39 -11.79
CA LYS A 76 12.17 2.29 -11.77
C LYS A 76 11.59 0.96 -12.28
N VAL A 77 10.31 0.69 -12.02
CA VAL A 77 9.60 -0.48 -12.55
C VAL A 77 9.30 -0.29 -14.04
N ALA A 78 8.73 0.86 -14.42
CA ALA A 78 8.40 1.19 -15.81
C ALA A 78 9.62 1.11 -16.74
N ALA A 79 10.80 1.52 -16.26
CA ALA A 79 12.05 1.45 -17.03
C ALA A 79 12.56 0.01 -17.28
N LYS A 80 12.03 -0.99 -16.57
CA LYS A 80 12.53 -2.38 -16.61
C LYS A 80 11.48 -3.41 -17.03
N ALA A 81 10.22 -3.01 -17.15
CA ALA A 81 9.11 -3.92 -17.36
C ALA A 81 8.19 -3.39 -18.46
N ASN A 82 7.92 -4.24 -19.45
CA ASN A 82 7.17 -3.87 -20.65
C ASN A 82 5.85 -4.67 -20.76
N THR A 83 5.60 -5.56 -19.80
CA THR A 83 4.44 -6.44 -19.75
C THR A 83 3.93 -6.51 -18.31
N ASP A 84 2.63 -6.73 -18.12
CA ASP A 84 2.01 -6.85 -16.80
C ASP A 84 2.72 -7.89 -15.90
N ILE A 85 3.14 -9.01 -16.48
CA ILE A 85 3.91 -10.05 -15.78
C ILE A 85 5.29 -9.53 -15.32
N GLN A 86 6.00 -8.79 -16.17
CA GLN A 86 7.29 -8.19 -15.80
C GLN A 86 7.14 -7.12 -14.73
N ILE A 87 6.07 -6.32 -14.78
CA ILE A 87 5.75 -5.29 -13.77
C ILE A 87 5.63 -5.95 -12.40
N CYS A 88 4.81 -7.00 -12.30
CA CYS A 88 4.65 -7.73 -11.05
C CYS A 88 5.91 -8.49 -10.60
N LYS A 89 6.72 -9.04 -11.51
CA LYS A 89 8.03 -9.60 -11.16
C LYS A 89 8.96 -8.53 -10.57
N ALA A 90 8.97 -7.32 -11.15
CA ALA A 90 9.74 -6.20 -10.64
C ALA A 90 9.25 -5.74 -9.26
N LEU A 91 7.93 -5.68 -9.05
CA LEU A 91 7.31 -5.38 -7.74
C LEU A 91 7.72 -6.38 -6.65
N LEU A 92 7.68 -7.69 -6.96
CA LEU A 92 8.16 -8.75 -6.06
C LEU A 92 9.65 -8.59 -5.73
N HIS A 93 10.47 -8.26 -6.73
CA HIS A 93 11.90 -8.07 -6.55
C HIS A 93 12.22 -6.91 -5.58
N ILE A 94 11.52 -5.78 -5.72
CA ILE A 94 11.70 -4.62 -4.83
C ILE A 94 10.98 -4.77 -3.48
N GLY A 95 10.17 -5.82 -3.29
CA GLY A 95 9.40 -6.07 -2.07
C GLY A 95 8.20 -5.14 -1.89
N TRP A 96 7.67 -4.58 -2.98
CA TRP A 96 6.46 -3.76 -2.95
C TRP A 96 5.26 -4.62 -3.35
N THR A 97 4.69 -5.30 -2.36
CA THR A 97 3.62 -6.29 -2.56
C THR A 97 2.27 -5.89 -2.00
N HIS A 98 2.18 -4.75 -1.31
CA HIS A 98 0.94 -4.29 -0.68
C HIS A 98 0.71 -2.81 -0.93
N LYS A 99 -0.56 -2.40 -0.87
CA LYS A 99 -0.99 -0.99 -0.98
C LYS A 99 -0.47 -0.31 -2.25
N ILE A 100 -0.60 -1.01 -3.39
CA ILE A 100 -0.23 -0.51 -4.71
C ILE A 100 -1.48 0.11 -5.33
N TRP A 101 -1.49 1.41 -5.58
CA TRP A 101 -2.63 2.10 -6.16
C TRP A 101 -2.81 1.77 -7.64
N LYS A 102 -4.05 1.77 -8.11
CA LYS A 102 -4.39 1.60 -9.53
C LYS A 102 -3.59 2.54 -10.42
N GLN A 103 -3.51 3.81 -10.03
CA GLN A 103 -2.78 4.83 -10.79
C GLN A 103 -1.29 4.53 -10.86
N GLU A 104 -0.69 3.94 -9.82
CA GLU A 104 0.71 3.51 -9.84
C GLU A 104 0.91 2.35 -10.81
N LEU A 105 0.01 1.36 -10.83
CA LEU A 105 0.05 0.26 -11.82
C LEU A 105 -0.09 0.76 -13.26
N VAL A 106 -1.03 1.68 -13.51
CA VAL A 106 -1.20 2.33 -14.82
C VAL A 106 0.07 3.08 -15.21
N ALA A 107 0.65 3.85 -14.29
CA ALA A 107 1.88 4.60 -14.53
C ALA A 107 3.11 3.69 -14.75
N MET A 108 3.07 2.44 -14.26
CA MET A 108 4.08 1.41 -14.57
C MET A 108 3.89 0.80 -15.97
N GLY A 109 2.79 1.11 -16.67
CA GLY A 109 2.47 0.56 -17.99
C GLY A 109 1.50 -0.63 -17.98
N MET A 110 0.85 -0.92 -16.85
CA MET A 110 -0.12 -2.02 -16.77
C MET A 110 -1.38 -1.68 -17.58
N GLN A 111 -1.66 -2.47 -18.62
CA GLN A 111 -2.73 -2.16 -19.57
C GLN A 111 -4.13 -2.40 -18.99
N HIS A 112 -4.27 -3.42 -18.14
CA HIS A 112 -5.55 -3.77 -17.52
C HIS A 112 -5.40 -3.88 -16.00
N PRO A 113 -5.33 -2.73 -15.29
CA PRO A 113 -5.41 -2.72 -13.83
C PRO A 113 -6.80 -3.24 -13.46
N LEU A 114 -6.80 -4.50 -13.08
CA LEU A 114 -7.92 -5.43 -13.03
C LEU A 114 -9.22 -4.75 -12.54
N SER A 115 -10.16 -4.51 -13.43
CA SER A 115 -11.55 -4.18 -13.10
C SER A 115 -12.35 -5.43 -12.71
N CYS A 116 -11.95 -6.61 -13.22
CA CYS A 116 -12.63 -7.89 -13.01
C CYS A 116 -11.70 -9.13 -13.07
N HIS A 117 -10.40 -8.93 -13.31
CA HIS A 117 -9.48 -10.02 -13.66
C HIS A 117 -8.54 -10.33 -12.47
N THR A 118 -7.90 -11.49 -12.45
CA THR A 118 -6.79 -11.78 -11.51
C THR A 118 -5.57 -12.08 -12.34
N LEU A 119 -4.47 -11.34 -12.13
CA LEU A 119 -3.20 -11.67 -12.78
C LEU A 119 -2.42 -12.67 -11.91
N ILE A 120 -2.19 -13.87 -12.42
CA ILE A 120 -1.45 -14.94 -11.74
C ILE A 120 -0.02 -15.03 -12.28
N ILE A 121 0.96 -15.05 -11.38
CA ILE A 121 2.38 -15.09 -11.71
C ILE A 121 3.08 -16.09 -10.81
N GLY A 122 3.33 -17.29 -11.33
CA GLY A 122 3.92 -18.38 -10.57
C GLY A 122 3.08 -18.69 -9.34
N LYS A 123 3.65 -18.47 -8.15
CA LYS A 123 2.98 -18.67 -6.85
C LYS A 123 2.35 -17.39 -6.28
N TYR A 124 2.11 -16.36 -7.08
CA TYR A 124 1.51 -15.10 -6.62
C TYR A 124 0.31 -14.72 -7.49
N LYS A 125 -0.60 -13.94 -6.92
CA LYS A 125 -1.68 -13.28 -7.65
C LYS A 125 -1.78 -11.81 -7.27
N LEU A 126 -2.04 -10.96 -8.26
CA LEU A 126 -2.42 -9.57 -8.05
C LEU A 126 -3.93 -9.52 -7.80
N THR A 127 -4.35 -8.99 -6.66
CA THR A 127 -5.75 -8.87 -6.26
C THR A 127 -6.06 -7.44 -5.84
N CYS A 128 -7.29 -6.99 -6.06
CA CYS A 128 -7.79 -5.79 -5.38
C CYS A 128 -7.88 -6.10 -3.88
N ALA A 129 -7.36 -5.22 -3.03
CA ALA A 129 -7.32 -5.39 -1.59
C ALA A 129 -8.68 -5.10 -0.93
N ASN A 130 -9.52 -4.30 -1.59
CA ASN A 130 -10.86 -3.93 -1.13
C ASN A 130 -11.72 -3.51 -2.34
N ASP A 131 -13.01 -3.80 -2.33
CA ASP A 131 -13.96 -3.38 -3.37
C ASP A 131 -14.18 -1.85 -3.39
N THR A 132 -13.88 -1.17 -2.29
CA THR A 132 -14.11 0.29 -2.14
C THR A 132 -12.91 1.15 -2.50
N LEU A 133 -11.68 0.61 -2.48
CA LEU A 133 -10.47 1.39 -2.76
C LEU A 133 -9.71 0.77 -3.94
N PRO A 134 -9.25 1.56 -4.91
CA PRO A 134 -8.53 1.07 -6.08
C PRO A 134 -7.07 0.75 -5.73
N VAL A 135 -6.89 -0.19 -4.79
CA VAL A 135 -5.63 -0.58 -4.17
C VAL A 135 -5.44 -2.07 -4.35
N TYR A 136 -4.23 -2.48 -4.74
CA TYR A 136 -3.89 -3.83 -5.11
C TYR A 136 -2.76 -4.39 -4.25
N ASP A 137 -2.83 -5.69 -4.04
CA ASP A 137 -1.84 -6.49 -3.33
C ASP A 137 -1.38 -7.68 -4.19
N LEU A 138 -0.09 -7.99 -4.12
CA LEU A 138 0.52 -9.22 -4.65
C LEU A 138 0.62 -10.24 -3.53
N ILE A 139 -0.33 -11.18 -3.49
CA ILE A 139 -0.41 -12.19 -2.44
C ILE A 139 0.03 -13.57 -2.96
N PRO A 140 0.68 -14.40 -2.13
CA PRO A 140 0.97 -15.77 -2.51
C PRO A 140 -0.31 -16.56 -2.80
N LEU A 141 -0.25 -17.46 -3.76
CA LEU A 141 -1.25 -18.49 -3.99
C LEU A 141 -1.11 -19.56 -2.91
N GLY A 142 -2.25 -19.97 -2.34
CA GLY A 142 -2.29 -20.99 -1.29
C GLY A 142 -2.12 -20.46 0.14
N THR A 143 -1.83 -19.16 0.34
CA THR A 143 -1.94 -18.56 1.66
C THR A 143 -3.42 -18.29 1.97
N SER A 144 -4.04 -19.29 2.59
CA SER A 144 -5.36 -19.26 3.23
C SER A 144 -6.58 -19.14 2.30
N LEU A 145 -6.95 -20.24 1.65
CA LEU A 145 -8.30 -20.74 1.95
C LEU A 145 -8.15 -21.31 3.36
N ARG A 146 -8.79 -20.72 4.38
CA ARG A 146 -9.13 -21.54 5.55
C ARG A 146 -9.76 -22.79 4.95
N LYS A 147 -9.25 -23.98 5.26
CA LYS A 147 -9.98 -25.22 4.99
C LYS A 147 -11.24 -25.11 5.84
N ILE A 148 -12.26 -24.45 5.30
CA ILE A 148 -13.62 -24.57 5.80
C ILE A 148 -13.91 -26.04 5.58
N SER A 149 -13.96 -26.82 6.65
CA SER A 149 -14.38 -28.21 6.54
C SER A 149 -15.75 -28.24 5.87
N ILE A 150 -16.08 -29.31 5.13
CA ILE A 150 -17.41 -29.44 4.51
C ILE A 150 -18.52 -29.20 5.55
N LYS A 151 -18.29 -29.57 6.82
CA LYS A 151 -19.19 -29.26 7.94
C LYS A 151 -19.43 -27.77 8.15
N GLU A 152 -18.38 -26.95 8.17
CA GLU A 152 -18.51 -25.49 8.36
C GLU A 152 -19.18 -24.82 7.14
N ALA A 153 -18.91 -25.31 5.91
CA ALA A 153 -19.55 -24.80 4.71
C ALA A 153 -21.06 -25.13 4.67
N MET A 154 -21.46 -26.29 5.20
CA MET A 154 -22.85 -26.69 5.33
C MET A 154 -23.60 -25.87 6.40
N ILE A 155 -22.94 -25.51 7.50
CA ILE A 155 -23.53 -24.64 8.54
C ILE A 155 -23.85 -23.26 7.96
N ILE A 156 -22.93 -22.66 7.21
CA ILE A 156 -23.15 -21.34 6.56
C ILE A 156 -24.33 -21.40 5.58
N LYS A 157 -24.48 -22.50 4.84
CA LYS A 157 -25.60 -22.70 3.90
C LYS A 157 -26.94 -22.87 4.64
N ALA A 158 -26.95 -23.55 5.78
CA ALA A 158 -28.15 -23.68 6.62
C ALA A 158 -28.58 -22.33 7.20
N THR A 159 -27.65 -21.52 7.71
CA THR A 159 -27.97 -20.19 8.27
C THR A 159 -28.50 -19.21 7.20
N GLN A 160 -27.98 -19.29 5.97
CA GLN A 160 -28.49 -18.49 4.85
C GLN A 160 -29.90 -18.93 4.41
N THR A 161 -30.20 -20.22 4.46
CA THR A 161 -31.52 -20.75 4.07
C THR A 161 -32.59 -20.38 5.10
N ASP A 162 -32.26 -20.43 6.40
CA ASP A 162 -33.14 -19.97 7.48
C ASP A 162 -33.40 -18.45 7.43
N THR A 163 -32.42 -17.67 6.98
CA THR A 163 -32.57 -16.21 6.85
C THR A 163 -33.51 -15.85 5.68
N ILE A 164 -33.45 -16.62 4.59
CA ILE A 164 -34.34 -16.40 3.42
C ILE A 164 -35.78 -16.83 3.74
N GLN A 165 -35.99 -17.92 4.49
CA GLN A 165 -37.34 -18.34 4.91
C GLN A 165 -37.99 -17.37 5.92
N ARG A 166 -37.20 -16.70 6.76
CA ARG A 166 -37.72 -15.68 7.69
C ARG A 166 -38.09 -14.36 7.03
N LEU A 167 -37.54 -14.07 5.84
CA LEU A 167 -37.81 -12.85 5.08
C LEU A 167 -38.98 -12.98 4.10
N ASN A 168 -39.42 -14.21 3.82
CA ASN A 168 -40.68 -14.50 3.13
C ASN A 168 -41.48 -15.53 3.96
N PRO A 169 -42.12 -15.13 5.06
CA PRO A 169 -43.12 -15.97 5.69
C PRO A 169 -44.31 -16.07 4.73
N SER A 170 -44.60 -17.28 4.26
CA SER A 170 -45.86 -17.60 3.57
C SER A 170 -47.07 -17.29 4.44
#